data_AF-A0A961XBV3-F1
#
_entry.id   AF-A0A961XBV3-F1
#
_cell.length_a   1.000
_cell.length_b   1.000
_cell.length_c   1.000
_cell.angle_alpha   90.00
_cell.angle_beta   90.00
_cell.angle_gamma   90.00
#
_symmetry.space_group_name_H-M   'P 1'
#
loop_
_entity.id
_entity.type
_entity.pdbx_description
1 polymer ?
#
loop_
_entity_poly.entity_id
_entity_poly.type
_entity_poly.pdbx_seq_one_letter_code
_entity_poly.pdbx_strand_id
1 'polypeptide(L)'
;ALSRWPELDDRRRALTERWPDEPEGVVDLAFGDDVRLTVVCGDALANLAASDLLFDAWYLDGFAPSRNPAMWSETILEAVFDHTRPGGSFATYAAAGFVRRNLVAAGFAVERRPGFAGKREMLSGRRA
;
A
#
# COMPACT_ATOMS: atom_id res chain seq x y z
N ALA A 1 21.90 6.02 0.71
CA ALA A 1 20.56 5.65 0.18
C ALA A 1 19.51 6.73 0.42
N LEU A 2 19.46 7.32 1.63
CA LEU A 2 18.34 8.20 2.02
C LEU A 2 18.44 9.67 1.55
N SER A 3 19.53 10.12 0.93
CA SER A 3 19.75 11.54 0.58
C SER A 3 19.40 11.92 -0.88
N ARG A 4 18.69 11.05 -1.61
CA ARG A 4 18.43 11.23 -3.05
C ARG A 4 17.40 12.33 -3.36
N TRP A 5 16.62 12.73 -2.36
CA TRP A 5 15.54 13.73 -2.48
C TRP A 5 15.70 14.82 -1.40
N PRO A 6 16.54 15.84 -1.66
CA PRO A 6 16.76 16.94 -0.72
C PRO A 6 15.48 17.66 -0.29
N GLU A 7 14.48 17.72 -1.18
CA GLU A 7 13.16 18.29 -0.90
C GLU A 7 12.38 17.58 0.21
N LEU A 8 12.80 16.37 0.60
CA LEU A 8 12.21 15.58 1.68
C LEU A 8 13.07 15.57 2.95
N ASP A 9 14.18 16.31 3.02
CA ASP A 9 15.19 16.14 4.08
C ASP A 9 14.64 16.32 5.51
N ASP A 10 13.79 17.32 5.74
CA ASP A 10 13.20 17.53 7.07
C ASP A 10 12.29 16.38 7.48
N ARG A 11 11.46 15.88 6.56
CA ARG A 11 10.55 14.73 6.79
C ARG A 11 11.33 13.45 7.00
N ARG A 12 12.35 13.23 6.17
CA ARG A 12 13.28 12.10 6.28
C ARG A 12 13.95 12.09 7.64
N ARG A 13 14.50 13.23 8.07
CA ARG A 13 15.16 13.36 9.37
C ARG A 13 14.19 13.04 10.50
N ALA A 14 13.00 13.65 10.49
CA ALA A 14 11.98 13.43 11.51
C ALA A 14 11.58 11.95 11.64
N LEU A 15 11.47 11.24 10.52
CA LEU A 15 11.22 9.79 10.49
C LEU A 15 12.41 9.02 11.04
N THR A 16 13.62 9.24 10.52
CA THR A 16 14.80 8.46 10.91
C THR A 16 15.21 8.65 12.36
N GLU A 17 14.98 9.83 12.95
CA GLU A 17 15.28 10.09 14.37
C GLU A 17 14.33 9.34 15.33
N ARG A 18 13.14 8.97 14.86
CA ARG A 18 12.12 8.25 15.64
C ARG A 18 12.05 6.77 15.30
N TRP A 19 12.72 6.35 14.24
CA TRP A 19 12.70 4.97 13.79
C TRP A 19 13.52 4.09 14.74
N PRO A 20 12.99 2.95 15.21
CA PRO A 20 13.72 2.07 16.11
C PRO A 20 14.84 1.32 15.36
N ASP A 21 15.93 1.01 16.07
CA ASP A 21 17.04 0.24 15.51
C ASP A 21 16.61 -1.18 15.09
N GLU A 22 15.69 -1.78 15.86
CA GLU A 22 15.09 -3.09 15.62
C GLU A 22 13.57 -2.96 15.52
N PRO A 23 13.02 -2.63 14.32
CA PRO A 23 11.58 -2.46 14.14
C PRO A 23 10.86 -3.81 14.16
N GLU A 24 10.15 -4.09 15.25
CA GLU A 24 9.34 -5.30 15.43
C GLU A 24 7.91 -4.97 15.89
N GLY A 25 6.97 -5.89 15.66
CA GLY A 25 5.59 -5.73 16.06
C GLY A 25 4.93 -4.52 15.40
N VAL A 26 4.45 -3.57 16.22
CA VAL A 26 3.80 -2.34 15.75
C VAL A 26 4.65 -1.14 16.16
N VAL A 27 5.13 -0.39 15.18
CA VAL A 27 5.84 0.89 15.36
C VAL A 27 4.85 2.02 15.11
N ASP A 28 4.51 2.79 16.14
CA ASP A 28 3.58 3.92 16.05
C ASP A 28 4.28 5.26 16.30
N LEU A 29 4.28 6.12 15.28
CA LEU A 29 5.02 7.39 15.28
C LEU A 29 4.07 8.56 15.01
N ALA A 30 4.09 9.56 15.89
CA ALA A 30 3.36 10.82 15.69
C ALA A 30 4.27 11.92 15.12
N PHE A 31 3.75 12.68 14.16
CA PHE A 31 4.41 13.79 13.48
C PHE A 31 3.54 15.06 13.58
N GLY A 32 3.60 15.72 14.73
CA GLY A 32 2.68 16.81 15.06
C GLY A 32 1.30 16.27 15.44
N ASP A 33 0.27 17.12 15.31
CA ASP A 33 -1.09 16.79 15.74
C ASP A 33 -1.93 16.07 14.66
N ASP A 34 -1.54 16.21 13.39
CA ASP A 34 -2.37 15.79 12.25
C ASP A 34 -1.88 14.51 11.55
N VAL A 35 -0.68 14.02 11.88
CA VAL A 35 -0.06 12.89 11.17
C VAL A 35 0.41 11.83 12.16
N ARG A 36 -0.11 10.61 11.99
CA ARG A 36 0.36 9.41 12.67
C ARG A 36 0.72 8.35 11.61
N LEU A 37 1.88 7.72 11.79
CA LEU A 37 2.35 6.59 10.99
C LEU A 37 2.40 5.35 11.88
N THR A 38 1.60 4.36 11.54
CA THR A 38 1.66 3.03 12.15
C THR A 38 2.24 2.05 11.15
N VAL A 39 3.37 1.43 11.49
CA VAL A 39 4.01 0.38 10.69
C VAL A 39 3.84 -0.94 11.42
N VAL A 40 3.21 -1.90 10.75
CA VAL A 40 3.05 -3.26 11.25
C VAL A 40 4.11 -4.14 10.60
N CYS A 41 5.05 -4.63 11.38
CA CYS A 41 6.15 -5.48 10.93
C CYS A 41 5.72 -6.95 10.94
N GLY A 42 5.75 -7.60 9.77
CA GLY A 42 5.47 -9.02 9.64
C GLY A 42 4.82 -9.36 8.29
N ASP A 43 4.17 -10.53 8.23
CA ASP A 43 3.42 -10.95 7.05
C ASP A 43 2.20 -10.04 6.84
N ALA A 44 2.06 -9.48 5.64
CA ALA A 44 1.03 -8.49 5.35
C ALA A 44 -0.38 -9.08 5.41
N LEU A 45 -0.58 -10.32 4.93
CA LEU A 45 -1.91 -10.93 4.92
C LEU A 45 -2.35 -11.28 6.34
N ALA A 46 -1.48 -11.90 7.13
CA ALA A 46 -1.79 -12.26 8.52
C ALA A 46 -2.15 -11.01 9.35
N ASN A 47 -1.38 -9.92 9.21
CA ASN A 47 -1.64 -8.69 9.94
C ASN A 47 -2.89 -7.95 9.45
N LEU A 48 -3.13 -7.92 8.14
CA LEU A 48 -4.35 -7.30 7.61
C LEU A 48 -5.59 -8.08 8.03
N ALA A 49 -5.58 -9.41 7.93
CA ALA A 49 -6.71 -10.25 8.32
C ALA A 49 -7.04 -10.19 9.82
N ALA A 50 -6.06 -9.85 10.67
CA ALA A 50 -6.25 -9.68 12.10
C ALA A 50 -6.65 -8.24 12.51
N SER A 51 -6.76 -7.32 11.55
CA SER A 51 -7.09 -5.92 11.79
C SER A 51 -8.61 -5.69 11.69
N ASP A 52 -9.13 -4.76 12.49
CA ASP A 52 -10.50 -4.23 12.34
C ASP A 52 -10.52 -2.85 11.66
N LEU A 53 -9.36 -2.38 11.18
CA LEU A 53 -9.22 -1.03 10.61
C LEU A 53 -9.79 -0.96 9.20
N LEU A 54 -10.48 0.14 8.90
CA LEU A 54 -10.92 0.45 7.54
C LEU A 54 -10.18 1.66 6.99
N PHE A 55 -9.82 1.60 5.72
CA PHE A 55 -8.99 2.58 5.03
C PHE A 55 -9.77 3.26 3.89
N ASP A 56 -9.54 4.56 3.73
CA ASP A 56 -10.12 5.36 2.65
C ASP A 56 -9.34 5.24 1.34
N ALA A 57 -8.03 4.98 1.43
CA ALA A 57 -7.15 4.88 0.28
C ALA A 57 -6.03 3.85 0.49
N TRP A 58 -5.79 3.04 -0.53
CA TRP A 58 -4.75 2.02 -0.57
C TRP A 58 -3.64 2.38 -1.55
N TYR A 59 -2.41 2.41 -1.05
CA TYR A 59 -1.21 2.47 -1.87
C TYR A 59 -0.65 1.05 -1.99
N LEU A 60 -1.10 0.34 -3.03
CA LEU A 60 -0.69 -1.04 -3.26
C LEU A 60 0.68 -1.04 -3.94
N ASP A 61 1.71 -1.05 -3.11
CA ASP A 61 3.10 -0.96 -3.48
C ASP A 61 3.94 -2.09 -2.85
N GLY A 62 5.03 -2.43 -3.52
CA GLY A 62 5.87 -3.57 -3.17
C GLY A 62 6.73 -4.00 -4.35
N PHE A 63 7.38 -5.15 -4.25
CA PHE A 63 8.11 -5.70 -5.39
C PHE A 63 7.18 -6.07 -6.55
N ALA A 64 7.72 -6.03 -7.77
CA ALA A 64 6.98 -6.35 -8.97
C ALA A 64 6.27 -7.70 -8.82
N PRO A 65 5.07 -7.90 -9.41
CA PRO A 65 4.32 -9.14 -9.22
C PRO A 65 5.08 -10.41 -9.63
N SER A 66 6.04 -10.32 -10.54
CA SER A 66 6.93 -11.42 -10.92
C SER A 66 8.00 -11.77 -9.88
N ARG A 67 8.32 -10.84 -8.96
CA ARG A 67 9.33 -11.01 -7.91
C ARG A 67 8.73 -11.37 -6.56
N ASN A 68 7.51 -10.93 -6.27
CA ASN A 68 6.80 -11.25 -5.03
C ASN A 68 5.32 -11.52 -5.32
N PRO A 69 4.98 -12.64 -5.97
CA PRO A 69 3.60 -12.92 -6.39
C PRO A 69 2.62 -13.09 -5.21
N ALA A 70 3.10 -13.52 -4.04
CA ALA A 70 2.26 -13.72 -2.86
C ALA A 70 1.56 -12.43 -2.41
N MET A 71 2.25 -11.29 -2.47
CA MET A 71 1.70 -9.95 -2.18
C MET A 71 0.61 -9.48 -3.16
N TRP A 72 0.39 -10.21 -4.25
CA TRP A 72 -0.62 -9.89 -5.27
C TRP A 72 -1.61 -11.04 -5.48
N SER A 73 -1.66 -11.97 -4.53
CA SER A 73 -2.60 -13.09 -4.52
C SER A 73 -4.05 -12.60 -4.47
N GLU A 74 -4.98 -13.50 -4.80
CA GLU A 74 -6.41 -13.21 -4.65
C GLU A 74 -6.75 -12.89 -3.19
N THR A 75 -6.31 -13.73 -2.26
CA THR A 75 -6.58 -13.60 -0.83
C THR A 75 -6.16 -12.26 -0.23
N ILE A 76 -4.97 -11.73 -0.57
CA ILE A 76 -4.55 -10.42 -0.05
C ILE A 76 -5.32 -9.26 -0.67
N LEU A 77 -5.73 -9.38 -1.95
CA LEU A 77 -6.48 -8.33 -2.64
C LEU A 77 -7.97 -8.32 -2.23
N GLU A 78 -8.52 -9.48 -1.87
CA GLU A 78 -9.82 -9.61 -1.18
C GLU A 78 -9.77 -8.94 0.20
N ALA A 79 -8.75 -9.26 1.01
CA ALA A 79 -8.58 -8.62 2.31
C ALA A 79 -8.45 -7.08 2.19
N VAL A 80 -7.75 -6.58 1.19
CA VAL A 80 -7.69 -5.14 0.87
C VAL A 80 -9.08 -4.59 0.58
N PHE A 81 -9.90 -5.26 -0.22
CA PHE A 81 -11.26 -4.81 -0.52
C PHE A 81 -12.13 -4.75 0.73
N ASP A 82 -12.10 -5.80 1.56
CA ASP A 82 -12.88 -5.88 2.80
C ASP A 82 -12.52 -4.75 3.78
N HIS A 83 -11.24 -4.39 3.84
CA HIS A 83 -10.72 -3.31 4.67
C HIS A 83 -10.80 -1.92 4.00
N THR A 84 -11.40 -1.81 2.82
CA THR A 84 -11.61 -0.51 2.16
C THR A 84 -12.96 0.05 2.56
N ARG A 85 -13.06 1.32 2.97
CA ARG A 85 -14.38 1.95 3.23
C ARG A 85 -15.23 2.03 1.95
N PRO A 86 -16.57 2.04 2.03
CA PRO A 86 -17.41 2.40 0.89
C PRO A 86 -16.98 3.75 0.29
N GLY A 87 -16.80 3.81 -1.03
CA GLY A 87 -16.25 4.97 -1.73
C GLY A 87 -14.73 5.10 -1.68
N GLY A 88 -14.05 4.25 -0.91
CA GLY A 88 -12.60 4.20 -0.79
C GLY A 88 -11.92 3.73 -2.08
N SER A 89 -10.61 3.95 -2.17
CA SER A 89 -9.86 3.80 -3.42
C SER A 89 -8.58 3.00 -3.28
N PHE A 90 -8.04 2.52 -4.40
CA PHE A 90 -6.68 2.02 -4.48
C PHE A 90 -5.96 2.59 -5.70
N ALA A 91 -4.63 2.60 -5.63
CA ALA A 91 -3.75 2.77 -6.77
C ALA A 91 -2.56 1.81 -6.69
N THR A 92 -2.10 1.32 -7.84
CA THR A 92 -0.87 0.53 -7.95
C THR A 92 -0.14 0.79 -9.27
N TYR A 93 1.18 0.75 -9.23
CA TYR A 93 1.99 0.72 -10.44
C TYR A 93 1.86 -0.62 -11.21
N ALA A 94 1.41 -1.69 -10.54
CA ALA A 94 1.39 -3.03 -11.11
C ALA A 94 0.23 -3.16 -12.11
N ALA A 95 0.55 -3.38 -13.39
CA ALA A 95 -0.43 -3.58 -14.46
C ALA A 95 -0.46 -5.02 -15.00
N ALA A 96 0.07 -5.99 -14.23
CA ALA A 96 0.03 -7.39 -14.62
C ALA A 96 -1.42 -7.89 -14.70
N GLY A 97 -1.72 -8.70 -15.73
CA GLY A 97 -3.09 -9.10 -16.02
C GLY A 97 -3.78 -9.86 -14.88
N PHE A 98 -3.04 -10.66 -14.11
CA PHE A 98 -3.60 -11.39 -12.97
C PHE A 98 -3.94 -10.46 -11.81
N VAL A 99 -3.10 -9.45 -11.53
CA VAL A 99 -3.38 -8.44 -10.50
C VAL A 99 -4.68 -7.71 -10.79
N ARG A 100 -4.89 -7.30 -12.05
CA ARG A 100 -6.17 -6.70 -12.48
C ARG A 100 -7.34 -7.64 -12.26
N ARG A 101 -7.23 -8.93 -12.65
CA ARG A 101 -8.33 -9.89 -12.47
C ARG A 101 -8.66 -10.09 -11.01
N ASN A 102 -7.66 -10.21 -10.15
CA ASN A 102 -7.85 -10.40 -8.72
C ASN A 102 -8.48 -9.16 -8.07
N LEU A 103 -8.07 -7.94 -8.45
CA LEU A 103 -8.73 -6.70 -7.98
C LEU A 103 -10.20 -6.61 -8.40
N VAL A 104 -10.52 -7.05 -9.63
CA VAL A 104 -11.91 -7.11 -10.10
C VAL A 104 -12.69 -8.20 -9.35
N ALA A 105 -12.10 -9.38 -9.13
CA ALA A 105 -12.71 -10.48 -8.41
C ALA A 105 -13.01 -10.11 -6.94
N ALA A 106 -12.09 -9.38 -6.30
CA ALA A 106 -12.28 -8.83 -4.96
C ALA A 106 -13.45 -7.83 -4.87
N GLY A 107 -13.86 -7.24 -6.00
CA GLY A 107 -15.04 -6.36 -6.07
C GLY A 107 -14.74 -4.89 -6.40
N PHE A 108 -13.48 -4.52 -6.66
CA PHE A 108 -13.19 -3.15 -7.07
C PHE A 108 -13.69 -2.82 -8.47
N ALA A 109 -14.19 -1.60 -8.65
CA ALA A 109 -14.34 -1.00 -9.97
C ALA A 109 -12.95 -0.54 -10.47
N VAL A 110 -12.29 -1.38 -11.26
CA VAL A 110 -10.90 -1.18 -11.71
C VAL A 110 -10.82 -0.42 -13.04
N GLU A 111 -10.00 0.62 -13.06
CA GLU A 111 -9.66 1.42 -14.23
C GLU A 111 -8.18 1.24 -14.61
N ARG A 112 -7.91 1.27 -15.91
CA ARG A 112 -6.55 1.42 -16.45
C ARG A 112 -6.22 2.88 -16.59
N ARG A 113 -5.03 3.28 -16.13
CA ARG A 113 -4.52 4.64 -16.24
C ARG A 113 -3.18 4.62 -17.00
N PRO A 114 -2.83 5.69 -17.73
CA PRO A 114 -1.49 5.82 -18.32
C PRO A 114 -0.42 5.67 -17.23
N GLY A 115 0.60 4.85 -17.47
CA GLY A 115 1.70 4.68 -16.50
C GLY A 115 2.66 5.88 -16.46
N PHE A 116 3.45 5.97 -15.41
CA PHE A 116 4.50 6.99 -15.25
C PHE A 116 5.87 6.50 -15.74
N ALA A 117 6.74 7.42 -16.16
CA ALA A 117 8.15 7.17 -16.52
C ALA A 117 8.37 5.99 -17.49
N GLY A 118 7.61 5.96 -18.59
CA GLY A 118 7.74 4.94 -19.64
C GLY A 118 6.98 3.64 -19.38
N LYS A 119 6.31 3.50 -18.22
CA LYS A 119 5.32 2.43 -18.04
C LYS A 119 4.08 2.70 -18.90
N ARG A 120 3.63 1.68 -19.63
CA ARG A 120 2.44 1.80 -20.49
C ARG A 120 1.16 2.04 -19.69
N GLU A 121 0.97 1.27 -18.63
CA GLU A 121 -0.26 1.28 -17.84
C GLU A 121 0.04 1.14 -16.36
N MET A 122 -0.88 1.65 -15.54
CA MET A 122 -1.02 1.41 -14.12
C MET A 122 -2.51 1.20 -13.79
N LEU A 123 -2.83 0.74 -12.58
CA LEU A 123 -4.21 0.46 -12.18
C LEU A 123 -4.63 1.37 -11.03
N SER A 124 -5.89 1.80 -11.06
CA SER A 124 -6.56 2.45 -9.94
C SER A 124 -8.01 1.99 -9.89
N GLY A 125 -8.67 2.16 -8.76
CA GLY A 125 -10.09 1.83 -8.67
C GLY A 125 -10.72 2.26 -7.37
N ARG A 126 -12.02 1.96 -7.24
CA ARG A 126 -12.83 2.30 -6.07
C ARG A 126 -13.71 1.14 -5.63
N ARG A 127 -14.00 1.10 -4.33
CA ARG A 127 -15.08 0.30 -3.75
C ARG A 127 -16.38 1.07 -3.95
N ALA A 128 -17.15 0.69 -4.96
CA ALA A 128 -18.43 1.31 -5.28
C ALA A 128 -19.52 0.88 -4.28
#